data_AF-A0A517TY23-F1
#
_entry.id   AF-A0A517TY23-F1
#
_cell.length_a   1.000
_cell.length_b   1.000
_cell.length_c   1.000
_cell.angle_alpha   90.00
_cell.angle_beta   90.00
_cell.angle_gamma   90.00
#
_symmetry.space_group_name_H-M   'P 1'
#
loop_
_entity.id
_entity.type
_entity.pdbx_description
1 polymer ?
#
loop_
_entity_poly.entity_id
_entity_poly.type
_entity_poly.pdbx_seq_one_letter_code
_entity_poly.pdbx_strand_id
1 'polypeptide(L)'
;MRVIPFVYACFVVLAFAQPVAAATTSWNSNIGGSFTNAAKWTAGVPLINDTAVFNRNLDIEYGVTFPGRPILSPLTREVRQLIVGANTVSFSDSVDFDQLPANFSIDAANTLAEGALIIGNTAGQVGELNSTLNNFSTSSVIVGNTELFPLTALGTLNVNGGTFNVTGSQELGDELIIGNEGNGLLYITGGADVNVTGGPHANSVIGRSSRELFGGLVSVDGAGSTLNISGELTLGEDGIGTISVQQGGKLTTGATLMGKLPMFGIGVSTVTGAGSTWTNNGDIVVGREGEAAIRVLSGGVATTSGSVFLGELSGSAGSATISGVGATWTIGGNLVVGNSGTGPSNGIRVLSGGSLSVAGLLTVASNGLIESNAKISADLVNGGTIDPGSDLSITAGALQLDGTYTQTAGGKLKFDLGGTLPATDYDQLLVSEAVSLNGTLEVLLHSPFMPIVGNAFNIIDGASISGTFNTLQLPTLPSGTSWNKSQLYTTGTLLVTIAGDFDADGDVDGGDFLLWQSGGSLNPFSASDLADWQNYYGAGPLVAGSAAVPESSTEVLLALAAMGSGCTRRRRNAQ
;
A
#
# COMPACT_ATOMS: atom_id res chain seq x y z
N MET A 1 -89.82 -40.42 19.75
CA MET A 1 -89.03 -39.17 19.63
C MET A 1 -87.56 -39.55 19.69
N ARG A 2 -86.83 -39.30 18.60
CA ARG A 2 -85.36 -39.37 18.38
C ARG A 2 -84.65 -40.73 18.45
N VAL A 3 -84.34 -41.25 17.26
CA VAL A 3 -83.28 -42.22 16.95
C VAL A 3 -81.95 -41.45 16.85
N ILE A 4 -80.88 -41.95 17.48
CA ILE A 4 -79.51 -41.43 17.39
C ILE A 4 -78.71 -42.39 16.50
N PRO A 5 -78.08 -41.95 15.39
CA PRO A 5 -77.09 -42.77 14.69
C PRO A 5 -75.68 -42.44 15.18
N PHE A 6 -74.92 -43.49 15.52
CA PHE A 6 -73.48 -43.43 15.74
C PHE A 6 -72.77 -43.25 14.38
N VAL A 7 -72.04 -42.15 14.22
CA VAL A 7 -71.16 -41.91 13.07
C VAL A 7 -69.78 -42.47 13.41
N TYR A 8 -69.30 -43.43 12.63
CA TYR A 8 -67.90 -43.87 12.66
C TYR A 8 -67.04 -42.79 12.01
N ALA A 9 -66.22 -42.09 12.79
CA ALA A 9 -65.18 -41.21 12.28
C ALA A 9 -63.98 -42.05 11.82
N CYS A 10 -63.72 -42.05 10.51
CA CYS A 10 -62.52 -42.63 9.92
C CYS A 10 -61.35 -41.65 10.14
N PHE A 11 -60.41 -41.98 11.01
CA PHE A 11 -59.17 -41.23 11.17
C PHE A 11 -58.24 -41.58 10.00
N VAL A 12 -58.14 -40.68 9.02
CA VAL A 12 -57.03 -40.67 8.06
C VAL A 12 -55.81 -40.13 8.81
N VAL A 13 -54.91 -41.01 9.22
CA VAL A 13 -53.58 -40.63 9.70
C VAL A 13 -52.78 -40.19 8.47
N LEU A 14 -52.75 -38.88 8.22
CA LEU A 14 -51.72 -38.26 7.38
C LEU A 14 -50.39 -38.43 8.13
N ALA A 15 -49.64 -39.47 7.78
CA ALA A 15 -48.25 -39.59 8.17
C ALA A 15 -47.47 -38.46 7.49
N PHE A 16 -47.30 -37.34 8.19
CA PHE A 16 -46.26 -36.38 7.84
C PHE A 16 -44.94 -37.15 7.95
N ALA A 17 -44.24 -37.32 6.83
CA ALA A 17 -42.86 -37.77 6.84
C ALA A 17 -42.10 -36.83 7.78
N GLN A 18 -41.65 -37.38 8.92
CA GLN A 18 -40.73 -36.66 9.80
C GLN A 18 -39.55 -36.21 8.92
N PRO A 19 -39.04 -34.97 9.07
CA PRO A 19 -37.80 -34.60 8.39
C PRO A 19 -36.74 -35.62 8.80
N VAL A 20 -36.26 -36.40 7.83
CA VAL A 20 -35.15 -37.32 8.06
C VAL A 20 -33.97 -36.45 8.47
N ALA A 21 -33.41 -36.71 9.65
CA ALA A 21 -32.25 -35.98 10.13
C ALA A 21 -31.14 -36.04 9.07
N ALA A 22 -30.46 -34.91 8.84
CA ALA A 22 -29.27 -34.83 8.01
C ALA A 22 -28.32 -35.99 8.33
N ALA A 23 -28.02 -36.83 7.34
CA ALA A 23 -27.09 -37.94 7.54
C ALA A 23 -25.66 -37.48 7.27
N THR A 24 -24.71 -37.96 8.06
CA THR A 24 -23.29 -37.86 7.74
C THR A 24 -22.87 -39.12 7.01
N THR A 25 -22.34 -38.98 5.79
CA THR A 25 -21.84 -40.10 4.98
C THR A 25 -20.39 -39.84 4.59
N SER A 26 -19.54 -40.86 4.70
CA SER A 26 -18.10 -40.74 4.51
C SER A 26 -17.64 -41.52 3.29
N TRP A 27 -16.70 -40.96 2.54
CA TRP A 27 -16.09 -41.64 1.41
C TRP A 27 -15.29 -42.86 1.91
N ASN A 28 -15.58 -44.03 1.34
CA ASN A 28 -15.09 -45.31 1.84
C ASN A 28 -13.98 -45.95 0.98
N SER A 29 -13.49 -45.29 -0.08
CA SER A 29 -12.57 -45.87 -1.09
C SER A 29 -11.25 -45.11 -1.24
N ASN A 30 -10.15 -45.84 -1.45
CA ASN A 30 -8.79 -45.27 -1.59
C ASN A 30 -8.32 -45.06 -3.04
N ILE A 31 -9.09 -45.49 -4.04
CA ILE A 31 -8.68 -45.46 -5.46
C ILE A 31 -9.50 -44.45 -6.29
N GLY A 32 -10.32 -43.64 -5.64
CA GLY A 32 -11.22 -42.69 -6.30
C GLY A 32 -12.45 -43.33 -6.94
N GLY A 33 -13.17 -42.55 -7.75
CA GLY A 33 -14.33 -43.00 -8.52
C GLY A 33 -15.43 -41.94 -8.64
N SER A 34 -16.58 -42.34 -9.20
CA SER A 34 -17.72 -41.44 -9.34
C SER A 34 -18.38 -41.11 -8.00
N PHE A 35 -18.67 -39.82 -7.78
CA PHE A 35 -19.42 -39.31 -6.62
C PHE A 35 -20.76 -40.02 -6.43
N THR A 36 -21.39 -40.45 -7.53
CA THR A 36 -22.73 -41.04 -7.55
C THR A 36 -22.74 -42.55 -7.30
N ASN A 37 -21.59 -43.16 -7.07
CA ASN A 37 -21.52 -44.58 -6.76
C ASN A 37 -21.80 -44.80 -5.27
N ALA A 38 -22.98 -45.31 -4.92
CA ALA A 38 -23.39 -45.57 -3.55
C ALA A 38 -22.43 -46.50 -2.78
N ALA A 39 -21.73 -47.42 -3.47
CA ALA A 39 -20.77 -48.31 -2.84
C ALA A 39 -19.50 -47.59 -2.35
N LYS A 40 -19.25 -46.36 -2.83
CA LYS A 40 -18.12 -45.50 -2.42
C LYS A 40 -18.42 -44.70 -1.13
N TRP A 41 -19.60 -44.85 -0.56
CA TRP A 41 -20.06 -44.11 0.61
C TRP A 41 -20.48 -45.06 1.74
N THR A 42 -20.29 -44.66 2.99
CA THR A 42 -20.69 -45.48 4.16
C THR A 42 -22.19 -45.59 4.34
N ALA A 43 -22.96 -44.58 3.92
CA ALA A 43 -24.41 -44.52 4.10
C ALA A 43 -25.17 -44.16 2.80
N GLY A 44 -24.61 -44.55 1.64
CA GLY A 44 -25.14 -44.18 0.33
C GLY A 44 -24.73 -42.78 -0.11
N VAL A 45 -25.13 -42.41 -1.33
CA VAL A 45 -24.76 -41.13 -1.94
C VAL A 45 -25.39 -39.98 -1.15
N PRO A 46 -24.59 -39.00 -0.66
CA PRO A 46 -25.12 -37.86 0.07
C PRO A 46 -26.11 -37.04 -0.78
N LEU A 47 -27.17 -36.57 -0.12
CA LEU A 47 -28.22 -35.72 -0.67
C LEU A 47 -28.14 -34.29 -0.11
N ILE A 48 -29.05 -33.42 -0.56
CA ILE A 48 -29.08 -31.99 -0.23
C ILE A 48 -29.05 -31.65 1.27
N ASN A 49 -29.55 -32.54 2.13
CA ASN A 49 -29.58 -32.33 3.58
C ASN A 49 -28.41 -33.01 4.30
N ASP A 50 -27.55 -33.73 3.59
CA ASP A 50 -26.52 -34.59 4.17
C ASP A 50 -25.14 -33.89 4.22
N THR A 51 -24.32 -34.34 5.16
CA THR A 51 -22.90 -33.97 5.24
C THR A 51 -22.07 -35.03 4.52
N ALA A 52 -21.37 -34.62 3.47
CA ALA A 52 -20.39 -35.45 2.77
C ALA A 52 -19.00 -35.27 3.41
N VAL A 53 -18.34 -36.37 3.78
CA VAL A 53 -17.03 -36.34 4.44
C VAL A 53 -15.98 -37.11 3.63
N PHE A 54 -14.95 -36.41 3.19
CA PHE A 54 -13.71 -36.99 2.66
C PHE A 54 -12.66 -36.93 3.76
N ASN A 55 -12.66 -37.95 4.61
CA ASN A 55 -11.64 -38.10 5.64
C ASN A 55 -11.26 -39.56 5.76
N ARG A 56 -10.16 -39.93 5.12
CA ARG A 56 -9.66 -41.30 5.14
C ARG A 56 -8.71 -41.55 6.31
N ASN A 57 -8.27 -40.51 7.02
CA ASN A 57 -7.25 -40.57 8.06
C ASN A 57 -5.97 -41.28 7.57
N LEU A 58 -5.65 -41.08 6.29
CA LEU A 58 -4.51 -41.66 5.61
C LEU A 58 -3.93 -40.57 4.71
N ASP A 59 -2.61 -40.51 4.61
CA ASP A 59 -1.92 -39.66 3.65
C ASP A 59 -2.04 -40.26 2.24
N ILE A 60 -3.23 -40.12 1.66
CA ILE A 60 -3.59 -40.68 0.36
C ILE A 60 -4.23 -39.63 -0.54
N GLU A 61 -3.95 -39.77 -1.83
CA GLU A 61 -4.53 -38.97 -2.90
C GLU A 61 -5.51 -39.81 -3.73
N TYR A 62 -6.68 -39.26 -4.05
CA TYR A 62 -7.62 -39.91 -4.96
C TYR A 62 -8.55 -38.93 -5.68
N GLY A 63 -8.96 -39.29 -6.89
CA GLY A 63 -9.87 -38.50 -7.72
C GLY A 63 -11.34 -38.85 -7.55
N VAL A 64 -12.22 -37.85 -7.58
CA VAL A 64 -13.68 -37.99 -7.56
C VAL A 64 -14.27 -37.30 -8.78
N THR A 65 -15.01 -38.05 -9.59
CA THR A 65 -15.66 -37.52 -10.79
C THR A 65 -17.14 -37.22 -10.57
N PHE A 66 -17.64 -36.19 -11.24
CA PHE A 66 -19.02 -35.71 -11.11
C PHE A 66 -19.82 -35.91 -12.43
N PRO A 67 -20.36 -37.12 -12.68
CA PRO A 67 -21.16 -37.39 -13.88
C PRO A 67 -22.52 -36.69 -13.87
N GLY A 68 -22.84 -36.00 -14.97
CA GLY A 68 -24.13 -35.36 -15.22
C GLY A 68 -25.08 -36.25 -16.03
N ARG A 69 -25.88 -35.63 -16.91
CA ARG A 69 -26.91 -36.33 -17.72
C ARG A 69 -26.58 -36.23 -19.21
N PRO A 70 -27.00 -37.21 -20.04
CA PRO A 70 -26.71 -37.21 -21.48
C PRO A 70 -27.31 -36.03 -22.27
N ILE A 71 -28.54 -35.61 -21.95
CA ILE A 71 -29.24 -34.54 -22.67
C ILE A 71 -30.26 -33.92 -21.72
N LEU A 72 -30.02 -32.67 -21.28
CA LEU A 72 -30.87 -31.71 -20.56
C LEU A 72 -29.96 -30.79 -19.71
N SER A 73 -30.48 -29.67 -19.21
CA SER A 73 -29.77 -28.69 -18.36
C SER A 73 -28.78 -29.36 -17.38
N PRO A 74 -27.58 -28.78 -17.15
CA PRO A 74 -26.56 -29.39 -16.32
C PRO A 74 -27.13 -29.78 -14.96
N LEU A 75 -26.95 -31.05 -14.60
CA LEU A 75 -27.43 -31.58 -13.33
C LEU A 75 -26.61 -30.96 -12.19
N THR A 76 -27.26 -30.41 -11.17
CA THR A 76 -26.58 -30.00 -9.93
C THR A 76 -26.60 -31.14 -8.92
N ARG A 77 -25.44 -31.47 -8.37
CA ARG A 77 -25.29 -32.36 -7.21
C ARG A 77 -25.18 -31.50 -5.98
N GLU A 78 -26.05 -31.74 -5.01
CA GLU A 78 -26.20 -30.88 -3.84
C GLU A 78 -25.98 -31.67 -2.56
N VAL A 79 -25.25 -31.06 -1.63
CA VAL A 79 -25.09 -31.51 -0.25
C VAL A 79 -25.28 -30.33 0.69
N ARG A 80 -25.55 -30.61 1.97
CA ARG A 80 -25.66 -29.55 2.98
C ARG A 80 -24.27 -29.06 3.41
N GLN A 81 -23.32 -29.98 3.51
CA GLN A 81 -21.99 -29.66 3.99
C GLN A 81 -20.98 -30.60 3.35
N LEU A 82 -19.78 -30.09 3.08
CA LEU A 82 -18.63 -30.86 2.66
C LEU A 82 -17.49 -30.66 3.64
N ILE A 83 -16.94 -31.76 4.13
CA ILE A 83 -15.76 -31.77 5.00
C ILE A 83 -14.65 -32.56 4.33
N VAL A 84 -13.49 -31.92 4.17
CA VAL A 84 -12.24 -32.56 3.74
C VAL A 84 -11.30 -32.60 4.95
N GLY A 85 -11.11 -33.80 5.51
CA GLY A 85 -10.21 -34.06 6.64
C GLY A 85 -8.84 -34.53 6.17
N ALA A 86 -8.26 -35.53 6.84
CA ALA A 86 -6.91 -36.02 6.55
C ALA A 86 -6.83 -36.87 5.25
N ASN A 87 -6.70 -36.20 4.11
CA ASN A 87 -6.36 -36.73 2.78
C ASN A 87 -6.24 -35.62 1.73
N THR A 88 -5.72 -35.97 0.55
CA THR A 88 -5.83 -35.17 -0.68
C THR A 88 -6.93 -35.73 -1.58
N VAL A 89 -7.91 -34.91 -1.96
CA VAL A 89 -8.99 -35.30 -2.87
C VAL A 89 -9.06 -34.36 -4.07
N SER A 90 -9.18 -34.93 -5.27
CA SER A 90 -9.22 -34.18 -6.53
C SER A 90 -10.58 -34.30 -7.20
N PHE A 91 -11.34 -33.21 -7.26
CA PHE A 91 -12.62 -33.13 -7.93
C PHE A 91 -12.45 -32.73 -9.38
N SER A 92 -12.98 -33.55 -10.29
CA SER A 92 -12.96 -33.27 -11.72
C SER A 92 -14.30 -33.60 -12.36
N ASP A 93 -14.58 -32.94 -13.48
CA ASP A 93 -15.73 -33.31 -14.29
C ASP A 93 -15.60 -34.75 -14.79
N SER A 94 -16.74 -35.38 -15.11
CA SER A 94 -16.69 -36.67 -15.79
C SER A 94 -16.12 -36.52 -17.19
N VAL A 95 -15.32 -37.51 -17.60
CA VAL A 95 -14.77 -37.64 -18.96
C VAL A 95 -15.62 -38.56 -19.84
N ASP A 96 -16.77 -39.03 -19.33
CA ASP A 96 -17.67 -39.89 -20.08
C ASP A 96 -18.28 -39.13 -21.26
N PHE A 97 -17.96 -39.56 -22.49
CA PHE A 97 -18.38 -38.91 -23.74
C PHE A 97 -19.90 -38.74 -23.90
N ASP A 98 -20.69 -39.54 -23.18
CA ASP A 98 -22.16 -39.56 -23.27
C ASP A 98 -22.84 -38.75 -22.14
N GLN A 99 -22.09 -38.00 -21.33
CA GLN A 99 -22.64 -37.22 -20.22
C GLN A 99 -22.02 -35.82 -20.17
N LEU A 100 -22.89 -34.81 -20.09
CA LEU A 100 -22.43 -33.46 -19.74
C LEU A 100 -21.89 -33.47 -18.29
N PRO A 101 -20.90 -32.63 -17.97
CA PRO A 101 -20.47 -32.42 -16.58
C PRO A 101 -21.62 -31.99 -15.66
N ALA A 102 -21.59 -32.45 -14.40
CA ALA A 102 -22.52 -31.96 -13.37
C ALA A 102 -21.94 -30.74 -12.66
N ASN A 103 -22.80 -29.78 -12.30
CA ASN A 103 -22.43 -28.77 -11.30
C ASN A 103 -22.35 -29.44 -9.92
N PHE A 104 -21.47 -28.94 -9.06
CA PHE A 104 -21.47 -29.31 -7.64
C PHE A 104 -21.84 -28.10 -6.79
N SER A 105 -22.71 -28.31 -5.81
CA SER A 105 -23.18 -27.25 -4.93
C SER A 105 -23.24 -27.72 -3.48
N ILE A 106 -22.77 -26.87 -2.58
CA ILE A 106 -22.87 -27.07 -1.14
C ILE A 106 -23.75 -25.96 -0.59
N ASP A 107 -24.97 -26.33 -0.21
CA ASP A 107 -25.88 -25.45 0.52
C ASP A 107 -26.10 -24.04 -0.07
N ALA A 108 -25.92 -23.88 -1.38
CA ALA A 108 -26.05 -22.57 -2.04
C ALA A 108 -27.47 -21.98 -1.94
N ALA A 109 -28.48 -22.82 -1.65
CA ALA A 109 -29.88 -22.40 -1.52
C ALA A 109 -30.34 -22.16 -0.08
N ASN A 110 -29.69 -22.76 0.94
CA ASN A 110 -30.14 -22.65 2.34
C ASN A 110 -29.16 -21.91 3.27
N THR A 111 -28.01 -21.47 2.77
CA THR A 111 -27.20 -20.38 3.35
C THR A 111 -26.75 -20.60 4.80
N LEU A 112 -26.00 -21.68 5.08
CA LEU A 112 -25.27 -21.88 6.33
C LEU A 112 -24.37 -20.67 6.59
N ALA A 113 -24.49 -20.10 7.79
CA ALA A 113 -23.72 -18.94 8.22
C ALA A 113 -22.21 -19.15 8.08
N GLU A 114 -21.72 -20.34 8.44
CA GLU A 114 -20.31 -20.71 8.34
C GLU A 114 -20.13 -22.21 8.06
N GLY A 115 -19.02 -22.55 7.41
CA GLY A 115 -18.53 -23.92 7.30
C GLY A 115 -19.37 -24.85 6.42
N ALA A 116 -20.01 -24.34 5.37
CA ALA A 116 -20.62 -25.20 4.35
C ALA A 116 -19.55 -26.09 3.69
N LEU A 117 -18.44 -25.49 3.24
CA LEU A 117 -17.21 -26.21 2.92
C LEU A 117 -16.19 -26.00 4.05
N ILE A 118 -15.64 -27.10 4.57
CA ILE A 118 -14.52 -27.07 5.52
C ILE A 118 -13.39 -27.97 5.02
N ILE A 119 -12.18 -27.43 4.93
CA ILE A 119 -10.96 -28.16 4.54
C ILE A 119 -9.92 -28.05 5.64
N GLY A 120 -9.48 -29.19 6.18
CA GLY A 120 -8.60 -29.25 7.35
C GLY A 120 -9.32 -28.75 8.60
N ASN A 121 -10.08 -29.62 9.27
CA ASN A 121 -11.01 -29.22 10.34
C ASN A 121 -10.63 -29.69 11.75
N THR A 122 -9.62 -30.54 11.89
CA THR A 122 -9.22 -31.12 13.18
C THR A 122 -7.73 -30.90 13.41
N ALA A 123 -7.37 -30.59 14.65
CA ALA A 123 -6.00 -30.44 15.11
C ALA A 123 -5.09 -31.61 14.66
N GLY A 124 -3.99 -31.29 13.97
CA GLY A 124 -3.02 -32.26 13.46
C GLY A 124 -3.38 -32.92 12.12
N GLN A 125 -4.48 -32.51 11.48
CA GLN A 125 -4.86 -33.01 10.14
C GLN A 125 -4.32 -32.10 9.03
N VAL A 126 -3.93 -32.74 7.91
CA VAL A 126 -3.65 -32.08 6.63
C VAL A 126 -4.75 -32.48 5.66
N GLY A 127 -5.58 -31.53 5.25
CA GLY A 127 -6.64 -31.74 4.28
C GLY A 127 -6.43 -30.90 3.04
N GLU A 128 -6.56 -31.53 1.86
CA GLU A 128 -6.38 -30.86 0.59
C GLU A 128 -7.52 -31.20 -0.38
N LEU A 129 -8.09 -30.16 -0.98
CA LEU A 129 -9.07 -30.25 -2.06
C LEU A 129 -8.49 -29.62 -3.32
N ASN A 130 -8.30 -30.43 -4.35
CA ASN A 130 -8.03 -29.98 -5.71
C ASN A 130 -9.34 -29.93 -6.49
N SER A 131 -9.61 -28.84 -7.22
CA SER A 131 -10.77 -28.73 -8.09
C SER A 131 -10.41 -28.23 -9.47
N THR A 132 -10.93 -28.92 -10.48
CA THR A 132 -11.00 -28.49 -11.89
C THR A 132 -12.43 -28.53 -12.42
N LEU A 133 -13.43 -28.56 -11.51
CA LEU A 133 -14.83 -28.58 -11.89
C LEU A 133 -15.18 -27.32 -12.67
N ASN A 134 -15.92 -27.46 -13.76
CA ASN A 134 -16.40 -26.29 -14.51
C ASN A 134 -17.22 -25.33 -13.64
N ASN A 135 -18.00 -25.86 -12.69
CA ASN A 135 -18.81 -25.06 -11.77
C ASN A 135 -18.95 -25.74 -10.39
N PHE A 136 -18.32 -25.14 -9.40
CA PHE A 136 -18.44 -25.45 -7.98
C PHE A 136 -19.10 -24.25 -7.29
N SER A 137 -20.20 -24.46 -6.58
CA SER A 137 -20.79 -23.43 -5.70
C SER A 137 -20.85 -23.87 -4.23
N THR A 138 -20.71 -22.94 -3.31
CA THR A 138 -20.87 -23.18 -1.87
C THR A 138 -21.37 -21.91 -1.18
N SER A 139 -22.17 -22.02 -0.12
CA SER A 139 -22.63 -20.84 0.63
C SER A 139 -21.52 -20.19 1.47
N SER A 140 -20.64 -20.98 2.07
CA SER A 140 -19.47 -20.49 2.84
C SER A 140 -18.28 -21.46 2.75
N VAL A 141 -17.08 -20.95 3.06
CA VAL A 141 -15.84 -21.72 3.01
C VAL A 141 -14.96 -21.41 4.21
N ILE A 142 -14.44 -22.46 4.84
CA ILE A 142 -13.36 -22.36 5.83
C ILE A 142 -12.23 -23.29 5.43
N VAL A 143 -11.02 -22.75 5.27
CA VAL A 143 -9.81 -23.51 4.99
C VAL A 143 -8.84 -23.35 6.16
N GLY A 144 -8.43 -24.46 6.77
CA GLY A 144 -7.53 -24.45 7.92
C GLY A 144 -8.23 -24.04 9.21
N ASN A 145 -9.19 -24.85 9.66
CA ASN A 145 -9.97 -24.63 10.87
C ASN A 145 -9.41 -25.43 12.05
N THR A 146 -9.11 -24.81 13.18
CA THR A 146 -8.61 -25.50 14.38
C THR A 146 -9.16 -24.90 15.68
N GLU A 147 -9.50 -25.74 16.65
CA GLU A 147 -9.98 -25.28 17.98
C GLU A 147 -9.00 -25.61 19.14
N LEU A 148 -7.93 -26.38 18.90
CA LEU A 148 -7.03 -26.90 19.94
C LEU A 148 -5.57 -26.55 19.65
N PHE A 149 -4.82 -26.14 20.68
CA PHE A 149 -3.36 -25.86 20.62
C PHE A 149 -2.59 -26.95 21.39
N PRO A 150 -1.37 -27.36 20.99
CA PRO A 150 -0.49 -26.83 19.93
C PRO A 150 -0.65 -27.50 18.55
N LEU A 151 -1.53 -28.48 18.40
CA LEU A 151 -1.73 -29.21 17.15
C LEU A 151 -2.61 -28.40 16.20
N THR A 152 -2.13 -28.07 15.00
CA THR A 152 -2.91 -27.30 14.03
C THR A 152 -3.37 -28.12 12.85
N ALA A 153 -4.53 -27.77 12.32
CA ALA A 153 -4.98 -28.22 11.02
C ALA A 153 -4.28 -27.38 9.93
N LEU A 154 -3.91 -28.06 8.85
CA LEU A 154 -3.54 -27.44 7.60
C LEU A 154 -4.63 -27.78 6.58
N GLY A 155 -5.31 -26.74 6.08
CA GLY A 155 -6.24 -26.85 4.98
C GLY A 155 -5.65 -26.26 3.71
N THR A 156 -5.83 -26.93 2.58
CA THR A 156 -5.43 -26.42 1.26
C THR A 156 -6.59 -26.56 0.27
N LEU A 157 -6.98 -25.45 -0.34
CA LEU A 157 -7.91 -25.40 -1.46
C LEU A 157 -7.15 -24.99 -2.73
N ASN A 158 -7.06 -25.88 -3.71
CA ASN A 158 -6.48 -25.61 -5.01
C ASN A 158 -7.60 -25.53 -6.06
N VAL A 159 -7.84 -24.35 -6.60
CA VAL A 159 -8.76 -24.14 -7.73
C VAL A 159 -7.92 -23.98 -8.99
N ASN A 160 -7.83 -25.05 -9.78
CA ASN A 160 -6.89 -25.19 -10.89
C ASN A 160 -7.55 -25.00 -12.27
N GLY A 161 -8.84 -24.68 -12.29
CA GLY A 161 -9.62 -24.35 -13.48
C GLY A 161 -11.11 -24.23 -13.14
N GLY A 162 -11.90 -23.76 -14.11
CA GLY A 162 -13.35 -23.60 -13.95
C GLY A 162 -13.74 -22.45 -13.01
N THR A 163 -15.00 -22.44 -12.57
CA THR A 163 -15.54 -21.40 -11.69
C THR A 163 -15.86 -21.96 -10.30
N PHE A 164 -15.40 -21.28 -9.27
CA PHE A 164 -15.70 -21.56 -7.86
C PHE A 164 -16.44 -20.38 -7.23
N ASN A 165 -17.70 -20.56 -6.88
CA ASN A 165 -18.58 -19.51 -6.37
C ASN A 165 -18.83 -19.69 -4.87
N VAL A 166 -18.52 -18.66 -4.09
CA VAL A 166 -19.00 -18.50 -2.71
C VAL A 166 -20.23 -17.59 -2.75
N THR A 167 -21.41 -18.20 -2.66
CA THR A 167 -22.71 -17.55 -2.85
C THR A 167 -23.29 -16.94 -1.59
N GLY A 168 -22.57 -17.10 -0.47
CA GLY A 168 -22.78 -16.40 0.78
C GLY A 168 -23.97 -16.88 1.59
N SER A 169 -24.07 -16.33 2.80
CA SER A 169 -25.18 -16.59 3.71
C SER A 169 -26.09 -15.36 3.84
N GLN A 170 -27.29 -15.51 4.42
CA GLN A 170 -28.16 -14.36 4.75
C GLN A 170 -27.82 -13.74 6.11
N GLU A 171 -26.87 -14.30 6.84
CA GLU A 171 -26.47 -13.86 8.17
C GLU A 171 -25.28 -12.88 8.10
N LEU A 172 -25.10 -12.08 9.15
CA LEU A 172 -23.90 -11.26 9.34
C LEU A 172 -22.71 -12.19 9.65
N GLY A 173 -22.02 -12.67 8.63
CA GLY A 173 -20.86 -13.56 8.77
C GLY A 173 -19.90 -13.44 7.60
N ASP A 174 -18.69 -13.95 7.78
CA ASP A 174 -17.67 -13.96 6.74
C ASP A 174 -17.81 -15.20 5.85
N GLU A 175 -17.95 -14.99 4.54
CA GLU A 175 -18.30 -16.05 3.61
C GLU A 175 -17.11 -16.91 3.18
N LEU A 176 -15.91 -16.32 3.12
CA LEU A 176 -14.66 -17.02 2.82
C LEU A 176 -13.64 -16.75 3.91
N ILE A 177 -13.21 -17.82 4.59
CA ILE A 177 -12.19 -17.73 5.65
C ILE A 177 -11.01 -18.64 5.30
N ILE A 178 -9.82 -18.05 5.19
CA ILE A 178 -8.56 -18.76 4.95
C ILE A 178 -7.66 -18.59 6.17
N GLY A 179 -7.41 -19.68 6.89
CA GLY A 179 -6.70 -19.72 8.16
C GLY A 179 -7.60 -19.23 9.29
N ASN A 180 -8.36 -20.16 9.90
CA ASN A 180 -9.23 -19.92 11.06
C ASN A 180 -8.67 -20.67 12.26
N GLU A 181 -7.84 -20.00 13.07
CA GLU A 181 -7.09 -20.56 14.21
C GLU A 181 -6.13 -21.72 13.84
N GLY A 182 -6.08 -22.10 12.57
CA GLY A 182 -5.12 -23.01 11.93
C GLY A 182 -4.52 -22.39 10.68
N ASN A 183 -3.83 -23.19 9.86
CA ASN A 183 -3.20 -22.72 8.62
C ASN A 183 -4.10 -23.02 7.43
N GLY A 184 -4.48 -21.97 6.70
CA GLY A 184 -5.28 -22.10 5.48
C GLY A 184 -4.52 -21.63 4.25
N LEU A 185 -4.57 -22.42 3.19
CA LEU A 185 -3.96 -22.11 1.90
C LEU A 185 -5.02 -22.15 0.80
N LEU A 186 -5.07 -21.10 -0.02
CA LEU A 186 -5.88 -21.06 -1.24
C LEU A 186 -5.00 -20.73 -2.43
N TYR A 187 -4.94 -21.63 -3.41
CA TYR A 187 -4.23 -21.44 -4.66
C TYR A 187 -5.25 -21.36 -5.81
N ILE A 188 -5.17 -20.30 -6.60
CA ILE A 188 -6.01 -20.06 -7.77
C ILE A 188 -5.08 -20.02 -8.98
N THR A 189 -5.19 -21.04 -9.83
CA THR A 189 -4.29 -21.25 -10.97
C THR A 189 -5.06 -21.70 -12.21
N GLY A 190 -4.37 -21.86 -13.34
CA GLY A 190 -4.94 -22.50 -14.53
C GLY A 190 -6.10 -21.74 -15.19
N GLY A 191 -6.22 -20.43 -14.94
CA GLY A 191 -7.32 -19.63 -15.46
C GLY A 191 -8.64 -19.79 -14.68
N ALA A 192 -8.56 -20.29 -13.43
CA ALA A 192 -9.72 -20.43 -12.57
C ALA A 192 -10.33 -19.09 -12.14
N ASP A 193 -11.65 -19.07 -11.97
CA ASP A 193 -12.38 -17.90 -11.49
C ASP A 193 -13.05 -18.17 -10.13
N VAL A 194 -12.56 -17.51 -9.08
CA VAL A 194 -13.12 -17.60 -7.73
C VAL A 194 -13.92 -16.35 -7.41
N ASN A 195 -15.22 -16.52 -7.15
CA ASN A 195 -16.16 -15.42 -6.94
C ASN A 195 -16.80 -15.49 -5.55
N VAL A 196 -16.45 -14.56 -4.66
CA VAL A 196 -17.13 -14.31 -3.38
C VAL A 196 -18.13 -13.17 -3.59
N THR A 197 -19.32 -13.55 -4.04
CA THR A 197 -20.35 -12.63 -4.55
C THR A 197 -21.64 -12.68 -3.76
N GLY A 198 -21.58 -13.33 -2.60
CA GLY A 198 -22.73 -13.87 -1.91
C GLY A 198 -23.13 -13.15 -0.64
N GLY A 199 -24.45 -12.97 -0.44
CA GLY A 199 -25.00 -12.38 0.79
C GLY A 199 -24.98 -10.85 0.81
N PRO A 200 -25.55 -10.22 1.85
CA PRO A 200 -25.52 -8.76 2.02
C PRO A 200 -24.11 -8.20 2.33
N HIS A 201 -23.14 -9.05 2.68
CA HIS A 201 -21.78 -8.62 3.06
C HIS A 201 -20.72 -9.15 2.09
N ALA A 202 -20.72 -10.45 1.74
CA ALA A 202 -19.74 -11.05 0.83
C ALA A 202 -18.28 -10.80 1.22
N ASN A 203 -18.03 -10.81 2.53
CA ASN A 203 -16.75 -10.55 3.15
C ASN A 203 -15.82 -11.77 3.05
N SER A 204 -14.52 -11.49 3.11
CA SER A 204 -13.49 -12.51 3.17
C SER A 204 -12.48 -12.18 4.25
N VAL A 205 -12.08 -13.16 5.03
CA VAL A 205 -11.05 -13.03 6.07
C VAL A 205 -9.91 -13.99 5.79
N ILE A 206 -8.70 -13.46 5.75
CA ILE A 206 -7.47 -14.24 5.55
C ILE A 206 -6.58 -13.98 6.76
N GLY A 207 -6.32 -15.02 7.55
CA GLY A 207 -5.58 -14.93 8.80
C GLY A 207 -6.44 -14.44 9.96
N ARG A 208 -7.42 -15.26 10.37
CA ARG A 208 -8.13 -15.12 11.64
C ARG A 208 -7.52 -16.08 12.67
N SER A 209 -6.71 -15.58 13.57
CA SER A 209 -6.07 -16.38 14.61
C SER A 209 -5.54 -15.49 15.72
N SER A 210 -5.95 -15.71 16.96
CA SER A 210 -5.44 -14.97 18.11
C SER A 210 -3.99 -15.28 18.54
N ARG A 211 -3.24 -16.06 17.74
CA ARG A 211 -1.93 -16.65 18.10
C ARG A 211 -0.86 -16.44 17.03
N GLU A 212 0.38 -16.25 17.50
CA GLU A 212 1.59 -16.15 16.67
C GLU A 212 1.78 -17.42 15.81
N LEU A 213 2.14 -17.24 14.53
CA LEU A 213 2.51 -18.26 13.53
C LEU A 213 1.39 -18.90 12.71
N PHE A 214 0.12 -18.69 13.01
CA PHE A 214 -0.97 -19.19 12.17
C PHE A 214 -1.46 -18.12 11.21
N GLY A 215 -1.83 -18.54 10.01
CA GLY A 215 -2.21 -17.61 8.99
C GLY A 215 -2.98 -18.18 7.82
N GLY A 216 -3.51 -17.24 7.06
CA GLY A 216 -4.08 -17.48 5.75
C GLY A 216 -3.10 -17.06 4.67
N LEU A 217 -2.96 -17.89 3.64
CA LEU A 217 -2.27 -17.55 2.42
C LEU A 217 -3.19 -17.75 1.23
N VAL A 218 -3.27 -16.73 0.39
CA VAL A 218 -3.93 -16.80 -0.90
C VAL A 218 -2.95 -16.46 -2.01
N SER A 219 -2.92 -17.27 -3.06
CA SER A 219 -2.12 -17.04 -4.27
C SER A 219 -3.03 -17.03 -5.49
N VAL A 220 -3.05 -15.90 -6.20
CA VAL A 220 -3.71 -15.76 -7.51
C VAL A 220 -2.62 -15.73 -8.57
N ASP A 221 -2.43 -16.87 -9.25
CA ASP A 221 -1.29 -17.09 -10.12
C ASP A 221 -1.70 -17.48 -11.54
N GLY A 222 -1.13 -16.79 -12.52
CA GLY A 222 -1.29 -17.09 -13.94
C GLY A 222 -2.38 -16.27 -14.62
N ALA A 223 -2.19 -16.05 -15.92
CA ALA A 223 -3.12 -15.32 -16.76
C ALA A 223 -4.52 -15.97 -16.75
N GLY A 224 -5.54 -15.16 -16.49
CA GLY A 224 -6.93 -15.60 -16.43
C GLY A 224 -7.37 -16.11 -15.05
N SER A 225 -6.44 -16.34 -14.11
CA SER A 225 -6.79 -16.69 -12.73
C SER A 225 -7.33 -15.44 -12.01
N THR A 226 -8.53 -15.54 -11.44
CA THR A 226 -9.22 -14.41 -10.81
C THR A 226 -9.74 -14.74 -9.41
N LEU A 227 -9.62 -13.76 -8.51
CA LEU A 227 -10.31 -13.74 -7.23
C LEU A 227 -11.13 -12.46 -7.14
N ASN A 228 -12.45 -12.58 -7.09
CA ASN A 228 -13.39 -11.48 -7.00
C ASN A 228 -14.12 -11.53 -5.67
N ILE A 229 -13.84 -10.58 -4.78
CA ILE A 229 -14.50 -10.40 -3.49
C ILE A 229 -15.35 -9.14 -3.57
N SER A 230 -16.67 -9.29 -3.59
CA SER A 230 -17.58 -8.14 -3.72
C SER A 230 -17.74 -7.34 -2.41
N GLY A 231 -17.49 -7.97 -1.27
CA GLY A 231 -17.52 -7.36 0.06
C GLY A 231 -16.18 -6.83 0.54
N GLU A 232 -16.06 -6.69 1.87
CA GLU A 232 -14.80 -6.32 2.51
C GLU A 232 -13.82 -7.49 2.52
N LEU A 233 -12.57 -7.22 2.16
CA LEU A 233 -11.45 -8.11 2.43
C LEU A 233 -10.76 -7.68 3.74
N THR A 234 -10.76 -8.55 4.75
CA THR A 234 -9.88 -8.42 5.92
C THR A 234 -8.63 -9.29 5.76
N LEU A 235 -7.45 -8.66 5.83
CA LEU A 235 -6.16 -9.34 5.75
C LEU A 235 -5.38 -9.20 7.06
N GLY A 236 -5.23 -10.30 7.79
CA GLY A 236 -4.71 -10.31 9.14
C GLY A 236 -5.70 -9.66 10.11
N GLU A 237 -6.72 -10.41 10.51
CA GLU A 237 -7.72 -9.94 11.49
C GLU A 237 -7.05 -9.79 12.85
N ASP A 238 -6.70 -10.91 13.46
CA ASP A 238 -5.84 -11.05 14.64
C ASP A 238 -4.67 -11.99 14.38
N GLY A 239 -4.55 -12.57 13.18
CA GLY A 239 -3.44 -13.43 12.77
C GLY A 239 -2.68 -12.89 11.54
N ILE A 240 -1.91 -13.77 10.90
CA ILE A 240 -1.15 -13.43 9.70
C ILE A 240 -2.00 -13.70 8.45
N GLY A 241 -2.31 -12.67 7.69
CA GLY A 241 -2.97 -12.77 6.39
C GLY A 241 -2.02 -12.39 5.26
N THR A 242 -1.90 -13.25 4.24
CA THR A 242 -1.08 -12.97 3.06
C THR A 242 -1.83 -13.21 1.76
N ILE A 243 -1.68 -12.28 0.80
CA ILE A 243 -2.14 -12.44 -0.58
C ILE A 243 -1.00 -12.14 -1.55
N SER A 244 -0.79 -13.02 -2.54
CA SER A 244 0.07 -12.77 -3.70
C SER A 244 -0.76 -12.80 -4.99
N VAL A 245 -0.57 -11.80 -5.84
CA VAL A 245 -1.15 -11.72 -7.18
C VAL A 245 0.00 -11.62 -8.18
N GLN A 246 0.16 -12.66 -9.00
CA GLN A 246 1.34 -12.81 -9.85
C GLN A 246 1.07 -13.44 -11.21
N GLN A 247 2.04 -13.29 -12.13
CA GLN A 247 2.06 -13.90 -13.47
C GLN A 247 0.77 -13.67 -14.28
N GLY A 248 0.12 -12.50 -14.15
CA GLY A 248 -1.11 -12.17 -14.86
C GLY A 248 -2.41 -12.47 -14.12
N GLY A 249 -2.33 -12.91 -12.86
CA GLY A 249 -3.49 -13.09 -11.98
C GLY A 249 -4.19 -11.77 -11.65
N LYS A 250 -5.47 -11.83 -11.26
CA LYS A 250 -6.25 -10.63 -10.92
C LYS A 250 -7.02 -10.76 -9.62
N LEU A 251 -6.96 -9.72 -8.80
CA LEU A 251 -7.72 -9.56 -7.58
C LEU A 251 -8.69 -8.38 -7.72
N THR A 252 -9.95 -8.59 -7.36
CA THR A 252 -10.95 -7.53 -7.21
C THR A 252 -11.50 -7.59 -5.78
N THR A 253 -11.59 -6.45 -5.10
CA THR A 253 -12.12 -6.33 -3.74
C THR A 253 -13.13 -5.18 -3.64
N GLY A 254 -14.06 -5.24 -2.68
CA GLY A 254 -14.90 -4.11 -2.28
C GLY A 254 -14.07 -3.09 -1.51
N ALA A 255 -14.24 -3.05 -0.18
CA ALA A 255 -13.31 -2.36 0.72
C ALA A 255 -12.19 -3.33 1.19
N THR A 256 -11.07 -2.80 1.68
CA THR A 256 -10.01 -3.63 2.26
C THR A 256 -9.53 -3.09 3.60
N LEU A 257 -9.40 -3.99 4.57
CA LEU A 257 -8.93 -3.73 5.92
C LEU A 257 -7.74 -4.65 6.23
N MET A 258 -6.59 -4.08 6.59
CA MET A 258 -5.39 -4.87 6.87
C MET A 258 -4.81 -4.58 8.25
N GLY A 259 -4.36 -5.63 8.94
CA GLY A 259 -3.85 -5.51 10.31
C GLY A 259 -4.92 -4.96 11.25
N LYS A 260 -6.04 -5.67 11.35
CA LYS A 260 -7.29 -5.17 11.95
C LYS A 260 -7.20 -5.00 13.46
N LEU A 261 -6.59 -5.96 14.15
CA LEU A 261 -6.44 -6.02 15.61
C LEU A 261 -4.96 -5.91 16.04
N PRO A 262 -4.68 -5.49 17.29
CA PRO A 262 -3.31 -5.25 17.76
C PRO A 262 -2.48 -6.54 17.93
N MET A 263 -1.16 -6.36 18.11
CA MET A 263 -0.13 -7.38 18.36
C MET A 263 0.13 -8.37 17.21
N PHE A 264 -0.89 -9.04 16.69
CA PHE A 264 -0.71 -10.16 15.74
C PHE A 264 -1.49 -10.01 14.43
N GLY A 265 -2.42 -9.04 14.35
CA GLY A 265 -3.06 -8.68 13.09
C GLY A 265 -2.01 -8.17 12.10
N ILE A 266 -1.53 -9.05 11.23
CA ILE A 266 -0.50 -8.77 10.24
C ILE A 266 -1.06 -9.03 8.85
N GLY A 267 -1.24 -7.98 8.06
CA GLY A 267 -1.73 -8.09 6.68
C GLY A 267 -0.66 -7.81 5.65
N VAL A 268 -0.44 -8.70 4.67
CA VAL A 268 0.52 -8.48 3.59
C VAL A 268 -0.07 -8.79 2.22
N SER A 269 -0.18 -7.79 1.36
CA SER A 269 -0.53 -7.97 -0.05
C SER A 269 0.65 -7.68 -0.96
N THR A 270 0.88 -8.54 -1.95
CA THR A 270 1.88 -8.35 -3.01
C THR A 270 1.24 -8.51 -4.38
N VAL A 271 1.42 -7.52 -5.25
CA VAL A 271 1.03 -7.54 -6.67
C VAL A 271 2.29 -7.39 -7.50
N THR A 272 2.64 -8.39 -8.30
CA THR A 272 3.91 -8.42 -9.04
C THR A 272 3.83 -9.11 -10.38
N GLY A 273 4.67 -8.70 -11.33
CA GLY A 273 4.72 -9.25 -12.68
C GLY A 273 3.74 -8.59 -13.63
N ALA A 274 4.12 -8.55 -14.91
CA ALA A 274 3.32 -7.91 -15.96
C ALA A 274 1.92 -8.56 -16.07
N GLY A 275 0.90 -7.71 -16.16
CA GLY A 275 -0.50 -8.13 -16.28
C GLY A 275 -1.16 -8.53 -14.97
N SER A 276 -0.42 -8.61 -13.86
CA SER A 276 -0.98 -8.84 -12.54
C SER A 276 -1.66 -7.59 -12.02
N THR A 277 -2.92 -7.70 -11.58
CA THR A 277 -3.71 -6.53 -11.18
C THR A 277 -4.45 -6.71 -9.87
N TRP A 278 -4.51 -5.64 -9.05
CA TRP A 278 -5.45 -5.53 -7.94
C TRP A 278 -6.36 -4.30 -8.12
N THR A 279 -7.67 -4.50 -8.14
CA THR A 279 -8.68 -3.43 -8.15
C THR A 279 -9.48 -3.43 -6.84
N ASN A 280 -9.44 -2.34 -6.09
CA ASN A 280 -10.24 -2.11 -4.88
C ASN A 280 -11.33 -1.05 -5.13
N ASN A 281 -12.59 -1.45 -4.95
CA ASN A 281 -13.77 -0.64 -5.28
C ASN A 281 -14.26 0.26 -4.13
N GLY A 282 -13.58 0.26 -2.99
CA GLY A 282 -13.84 1.13 -1.85
C GLY A 282 -12.58 1.73 -1.27
N ASP A 283 -12.61 1.99 0.04
CA ASP A 283 -11.45 2.46 0.79
C ASP A 283 -10.48 1.31 1.12
N ILE A 284 -9.23 1.65 1.40
CA ILE A 284 -8.23 0.74 1.95
C ILE A 284 -7.69 1.32 3.25
N VAL A 285 -7.68 0.51 4.30
CA VAL A 285 -6.95 0.80 5.54
C VAL A 285 -5.83 -0.21 5.71
N VAL A 286 -4.60 0.28 5.90
CA VAL A 286 -3.40 -0.53 6.07
C VAL A 286 -2.82 -0.24 7.45
N GLY A 287 -2.81 -1.26 8.32
CA GLY A 287 -2.38 -1.12 9.70
C GLY A 287 -3.43 -0.32 10.46
N ARG A 288 -4.59 -0.94 10.72
CA ARG A 288 -5.65 -0.31 11.50
C ARG A 288 -5.27 -0.21 12.97
N GLU A 289 -5.10 -1.35 13.63
CA GLU A 289 -4.57 -1.46 15.00
C GLU A 289 -3.29 -2.30 15.06
N GLY A 290 -3.12 -3.21 14.07
CA GLY A 290 -1.94 -4.05 13.91
C GLY A 290 -0.96 -3.51 12.86
N GLU A 291 -0.25 -4.42 12.21
CA GLU A 291 0.73 -4.11 11.18
C GLU A 291 0.23 -4.55 9.80
N ALA A 292 0.47 -3.75 8.76
CA ALA A 292 0.23 -4.21 7.41
C ALA A 292 1.13 -3.56 6.36
N ALA A 293 1.26 -4.27 5.24
CA ALA A 293 2.05 -3.85 4.10
C ALA A 293 1.36 -4.15 2.77
N ILE A 294 1.33 -3.15 1.89
CA ILE A 294 1.02 -3.33 0.47
C ILE A 294 2.31 -3.25 -0.34
N ARG A 295 2.52 -4.19 -1.26
CA ARG A 295 3.65 -4.19 -2.19
C ARG A 295 3.14 -4.25 -3.62
N VAL A 296 3.44 -3.23 -4.41
CA VAL A 296 3.21 -3.20 -5.86
C VAL A 296 4.55 -3.18 -6.55
N LEU A 297 4.91 -4.30 -7.17
CA LEU A 297 6.28 -4.57 -7.63
C LEU A 297 6.30 -4.84 -9.14
N SER A 298 7.43 -4.54 -9.79
CA SER A 298 7.81 -4.96 -11.15
C SER A 298 6.67 -5.38 -12.08
N GLY A 299 6.01 -4.39 -12.71
CA GLY A 299 4.92 -4.60 -13.68
C GLY A 299 3.53 -4.86 -13.08
N GLY A 300 3.43 -4.99 -11.76
CA GLY A 300 2.15 -5.08 -11.04
C GLY A 300 1.38 -3.77 -11.05
N VAL A 301 0.06 -3.84 -11.13
CA VAL A 301 -0.82 -2.66 -11.17
C VAL A 301 -1.87 -2.74 -10.07
N ALA A 302 -1.95 -1.71 -9.24
CA ALA A 302 -2.99 -1.54 -8.25
C ALA A 302 -3.86 -0.32 -8.57
N THR A 303 -5.18 -0.43 -8.37
CA THR A 303 -6.12 0.69 -8.48
C THR A 303 -7.09 0.66 -7.31
N THR A 304 -7.24 1.81 -6.65
CA THR A 304 -8.17 2.01 -5.55
C THR A 304 -9.10 3.15 -5.91
N SER A 305 -10.42 2.92 -5.89
CA SER A 305 -11.39 3.98 -6.22
C SER A 305 -11.67 4.93 -5.05
N GLY A 306 -11.61 4.43 -3.80
CA GLY A 306 -11.77 5.21 -2.58
C GLY A 306 -10.48 5.83 -2.06
N SER A 307 -10.49 6.19 -0.78
CA SER A 307 -9.33 6.73 -0.05
C SER A 307 -8.47 5.62 0.56
N VAL A 308 -7.23 5.95 0.86
CA VAL A 308 -6.26 5.05 1.49
C VAL A 308 -5.72 5.67 2.78
N PHE A 309 -5.70 4.89 3.85
CA PHE A 309 -5.18 5.28 5.15
C PHE A 309 -4.08 4.31 5.59
N LEU A 310 -2.87 4.82 5.84
CA LEU A 310 -1.76 4.04 6.36
C LEU A 310 -1.51 4.41 7.83
N GLY A 311 -1.54 3.43 8.73
CA GLY A 311 -1.34 3.64 10.16
C GLY A 311 -2.49 4.40 10.80
N GLU A 312 -3.66 3.77 10.89
CA GLU A 312 -4.90 4.46 11.25
C GLU A 312 -4.93 4.85 12.73
N LEU A 313 -4.66 3.91 13.65
CA LEU A 313 -4.80 4.10 15.09
C LEU A 313 -3.46 4.03 15.84
N SER A 314 -3.45 4.52 17.08
CA SER A 314 -2.26 4.51 17.93
C SER A 314 -1.69 3.09 18.09
N GLY A 315 -0.36 2.95 17.97
CA GLY A 315 0.32 1.65 18.04
C GLY A 315 0.36 0.86 16.73
N SER A 316 -0.42 1.24 15.71
CA SER A 316 -0.43 0.57 14.41
C SER A 316 0.76 0.93 13.52
N ALA A 317 1.05 0.06 12.54
CA ALA A 317 2.02 0.29 11.47
C ALA A 317 1.43 -0.04 10.09
N GLY A 318 1.21 0.97 9.26
CA GLY A 318 0.77 0.83 7.88
C GLY A 318 1.86 1.22 6.90
N SER A 319 2.24 0.31 6.00
CA SER A 319 3.27 0.58 5.01
C SER A 319 2.86 0.26 3.57
N ALA A 320 3.45 0.96 2.61
CA ALA A 320 3.34 0.61 1.21
C ALA A 320 4.68 0.73 0.46
N THR A 321 4.92 -0.15 -0.50
CA THR A 321 6.05 -0.06 -1.43
C THR A 321 5.57 -0.17 -2.86
N ILE A 322 5.98 0.77 -3.71
CA ILE A 322 5.78 0.76 -5.15
C ILE A 322 7.15 0.83 -5.80
N SER A 323 7.58 -0.22 -6.50
CA SER A 323 8.96 -0.30 -7.00
C SER A 323 9.10 -1.20 -8.22
N GLY A 324 10.05 -0.86 -9.09
CA GLY A 324 10.36 -1.63 -10.30
C GLY A 324 9.53 -1.20 -11.50
N VAL A 325 10.09 -1.41 -12.69
CA VAL A 325 9.55 -0.93 -13.96
C VAL A 325 8.08 -1.35 -14.14
N GLY A 326 7.22 -0.37 -14.42
CA GLY A 326 5.81 -0.59 -14.70
C GLY A 326 4.94 -0.87 -13.46
N ALA A 327 5.53 -0.84 -12.26
CA ALA A 327 4.75 -0.91 -11.03
C ALA A 327 3.97 0.40 -10.84
N THR A 328 2.64 0.31 -10.74
CA THR A 328 1.79 1.51 -10.62
C THR A 328 0.72 1.33 -9.56
N TRP A 329 0.48 2.37 -8.76
CA TRP A 329 -0.68 2.44 -7.89
C TRP A 329 -1.43 3.75 -8.13
N THR A 330 -2.70 3.63 -8.51
CA THR A 330 -3.62 4.77 -8.70
C THR A 330 -4.67 4.78 -7.59
N ILE A 331 -4.84 5.92 -6.94
CA ILE A 331 -5.80 6.16 -5.86
C ILE A 331 -6.77 7.26 -6.30
N GLY A 332 -8.07 6.94 -6.34
CA GLY A 332 -9.13 7.86 -6.76
C GLY A 332 -9.56 8.85 -5.67
N GLY A 333 -9.37 8.50 -4.39
CA GLY A 333 -9.63 9.37 -3.24
C GLY A 333 -8.37 10.04 -2.67
N ASN A 334 -8.40 10.33 -1.38
CA ASN A 334 -7.26 10.88 -0.65
C ASN A 334 -6.29 9.75 -0.24
N LEU A 335 -5.02 10.10 -0.01
CA LEU A 335 -4.05 9.22 0.65
C LEU A 335 -3.57 9.92 1.93
N VAL A 336 -3.74 9.26 3.08
CA VAL A 336 -3.24 9.72 4.38
C VAL A 336 -2.17 8.76 4.88
N VAL A 337 -0.97 9.27 5.11
CA VAL A 337 0.19 8.50 5.59
C VAL A 337 0.48 8.84 7.05
N GLY A 338 0.48 7.81 7.90
CA GLY A 338 0.80 7.91 9.32
C GLY A 338 -0.25 8.64 10.16
N ASN A 339 -1.54 8.41 9.87
CA ASN A 339 -2.69 9.15 10.43
C ASN A 339 -2.62 9.32 11.97
N SER A 340 -2.78 8.24 12.73
CA SER A 340 -2.49 8.18 14.18
C SER A 340 -1.53 7.06 14.55
N GLY A 341 -1.05 6.29 13.56
CA GLY A 341 -0.06 5.24 13.72
C GLY A 341 1.23 5.78 14.33
N THR A 342 1.74 5.07 15.34
CA THR A 342 3.02 5.38 16.01
C THR A 342 4.04 4.25 15.86
N GLY A 343 3.69 3.18 15.14
CA GLY A 343 4.60 2.10 14.81
C GLY A 343 5.77 2.56 13.93
N PRO A 344 6.88 1.79 13.91
CA PRO A 344 8.14 2.20 13.29
C PRO A 344 8.09 2.30 11.76
N SER A 345 7.02 1.82 11.11
CA SER A 345 6.94 1.63 9.65
C SER A 345 5.74 2.34 9.00
N ASN A 346 5.25 3.44 9.58
CA ASN A 346 4.15 4.22 9.01
C ASN A 346 4.61 5.07 7.83
N GLY A 347 4.62 4.48 6.63
CA GLY A 347 5.15 5.18 5.47
C GLY A 347 4.95 4.53 4.12
N ILE A 348 5.26 5.29 3.08
CA ILE A 348 5.22 4.84 1.70
C ILE A 348 6.60 4.98 1.06
N ARG A 349 7.00 3.94 0.34
CA ARG A 349 8.20 3.90 -0.49
C ARG A 349 7.80 3.90 -1.95
N VAL A 350 8.12 4.96 -2.69
CA VAL A 350 7.92 4.97 -4.15
C VAL A 350 9.30 5.05 -4.80
N LEU A 351 9.77 3.91 -5.29
CA LEU A 351 11.14 3.72 -5.73
C LEU A 351 11.25 3.64 -7.26
N SER A 352 12.46 3.80 -7.77
CA SER A 352 12.78 3.83 -9.20
C SER A 352 12.02 2.78 -10.04
N GLY A 353 11.43 3.24 -11.14
CA GLY A 353 10.56 2.46 -12.03
C GLY A 353 9.09 2.36 -11.59
N GLY A 354 8.80 2.64 -10.32
CA GLY A 354 7.44 2.72 -9.77
C GLY A 354 6.81 4.11 -9.92
N SER A 355 5.48 4.18 -9.86
CA SER A 355 4.75 5.45 -9.80
C SER A 355 3.50 5.39 -8.93
N LEU A 356 3.24 6.48 -8.22
CA LEU A 356 2.03 6.70 -7.43
C LEU A 356 1.21 7.86 -8.03
N SER A 357 -0.10 7.68 -8.17
CA SER A 357 -1.04 8.74 -8.55
C SER A 357 -2.15 8.83 -7.53
N VAL A 358 -2.39 10.02 -6.98
CA VAL A 358 -3.46 10.32 -6.02
C VAL A 358 -4.31 11.43 -6.63
N ALA A 359 -5.59 11.15 -6.89
CA ALA A 359 -6.49 12.13 -7.48
C ALA A 359 -7.02 13.15 -6.44
N GLY A 360 -7.14 12.73 -5.18
CA GLY A 360 -7.39 13.61 -4.04
C GLY A 360 -6.11 14.20 -3.45
N LEU A 361 -6.17 14.58 -2.17
CA LEU A 361 -5.02 15.12 -1.45
C LEU A 361 -4.13 14.00 -0.89
N LEU A 362 -2.81 14.15 -1.05
CA LEU A 362 -1.81 13.36 -0.34
C LEU A 362 -1.40 14.09 0.95
N THR A 363 -1.81 13.56 2.10
CA THR A 363 -1.47 14.10 3.41
C THR A 363 -0.48 13.20 4.13
N VAL A 364 0.65 13.76 4.56
CA VAL A 364 1.60 13.10 5.45
C VAL A 364 1.38 13.64 6.86
N ALA A 365 0.79 12.85 7.74
CA ALA A 365 0.58 13.23 9.13
C ALA A 365 1.90 13.19 9.92
N SER A 366 1.90 13.64 11.18
CA SER A 366 3.14 13.88 11.95
C SER A 366 4.06 12.67 12.09
N ASN A 367 3.51 11.46 12.05
CA ASN A 367 4.27 10.21 12.14
C ASN A 367 4.46 9.53 10.77
N GLY A 368 3.94 10.14 9.70
CA GLY A 368 4.05 9.62 8.35
C GLY A 368 5.42 9.86 7.75
N LEU A 369 5.89 8.89 6.98
CA LEU A 369 7.11 8.96 6.18
C LEU A 369 6.81 8.71 4.71
N ILE A 370 7.30 9.57 3.83
CA ILE A 370 7.44 9.26 2.40
C ILE A 370 8.93 9.17 2.10
N GLU A 371 9.36 8.00 1.64
CA GLU A 371 10.68 7.79 1.05
C GLU A 371 10.51 7.60 -0.46
N SER A 372 11.07 8.48 -1.29
CA SER A 372 10.85 8.34 -2.74
C SER A 372 11.90 8.98 -3.62
N ASN A 373 12.36 8.23 -4.61
CA ASN A 373 13.22 8.70 -5.69
C ASN A 373 12.56 8.54 -7.08
N ALA A 374 11.22 8.64 -7.11
CA ALA A 374 10.41 8.31 -8.27
C ALA A 374 9.25 9.32 -8.46
N LYS A 375 8.37 9.02 -9.42
CA LYS A 375 7.23 9.89 -9.75
C LYS A 375 6.06 9.68 -8.77
N ILE A 376 5.60 10.78 -8.18
CA ILE A 376 4.33 10.90 -7.47
C ILE A 376 3.51 11.98 -8.17
N SER A 377 2.26 11.70 -8.54
CA SER A 377 1.31 12.72 -9.03
C SER A 377 0.24 12.95 -7.98
N ALA A 378 0.31 14.11 -7.31
CA ALA A 378 -0.58 14.50 -6.22
C ALA A 378 -0.33 15.95 -5.80
N ASP A 379 -1.36 16.60 -5.26
CA ASP A 379 -1.15 17.72 -4.34
C ASP A 379 -0.75 17.18 -2.95
N LEU A 380 0.39 17.63 -2.43
CA LEU A 380 1.00 17.09 -1.22
C LEU A 380 1.00 18.10 -0.08
N VAL A 381 0.47 17.70 1.08
CA VAL A 381 0.59 18.42 2.36
C VAL A 381 1.44 17.60 3.33
N ASN A 382 2.60 18.15 3.70
CA ASN A 382 3.57 17.51 4.58
C ASN A 382 3.46 18.05 6.03
N GLY A 383 2.99 17.21 6.94
CA GLY A 383 3.12 17.37 8.39
C GLY A 383 4.04 16.36 9.06
N GLY A 384 4.56 15.37 8.32
CA GLY A 384 5.48 14.33 8.80
C GLY A 384 6.87 14.49 8.19
N THR A 385 7.47 13.40 7.71
CA THR A 385 8.79 13.43 7.06
C THR A 385 8.68 13.07 5.58
N ILE A 386 9.28 13.90 4.73
CA ILE A 386 9.56 13.58 3.33
C ILE A 386 11.06 13.39 3.19
N ASP A 387 11.44 12.27 2.59
CA ASP A 387 12.82 11.87 2.35
C ASP A 387 12.95 11.45 0.87
N PRO A 388 13.51 12.28 -0.02
CA PRO A 388 13.73 11.91 -1.41
C PRO A 388 14.75 10.77 -1.63
N GLY A 389 15.40 10.28 -0.57
CA GLY A 389 16.29 9.11 -0.62
C GLY A 389 17.00 8.88 0.71
N SER A 390 16.67 7.80 1.42
CA SER A 390 17.27 7.53 2.74
C SER A 390 18.61 6.79 2.70
N ASP A 391 18.98 6.26 1.53
CA ASP A 391 20.23 5.53 1.30
C ASP A 391 20.71 5.74 -0.14
N LEU A 392 21.78 6.53 -0.29
CA LEU A 392 22.43 6.82 -1.58
C LEU A 392 22.90 5.54 -2.32
N SER A 393 22.94 4.37 -1.67
CA SER A 393 23.31 3.10 -2.29
C SER A 393 22.16 2.36 -3.00
N ILE A 394 20.89 2.68 -2.69
CA ILE A 394 19.70 2.02 -3.25
C ILE A 394 18.61 2.99 -3.75
N THR A 395 18.68 4.27 -3.36
CA THR A 395 17.63 5.27 -3.62
C THR A 395 18.13 6.56 -4.29
N ALA A 396 19.31 6.57 -4.92
CA ALA A 396 19.73 7.70 -5.74
C ALA A 396 18.67 8.03 -6.82
N GLY A 397 18.22 9.28 -6.86
CA GLY A 397 17.22 9.77 -7.79
C GLY A 397 16.56 11.06 -7.27
N ALA A 398 15.63 11.60 -8.04
CA ALA A 398 14.83 12.74 -7.63
C ALA A 398 13.41 12.29 -7.29
N LEU A 399 12.86 12.78 -6.19
CA LEU A 399 11.43 12.78 -5.97
C LEU A 399 10.80 13.74 -6.98
N GLN A 400 10.08 13.20 -7.96
CA GLN A 400 9.34 13.97 -8.95
C GLN A 400 7.89 14.08 -8.51
N LEU A 401 7.50 15.26 -8.00
CA LEU A 401 6.14 15.55 -7.61
C LEU A 401 5.42 16.34 -8.71
N ASP A 402 4.45 15.69 -9.34
CA ASP A 402 3.56 16.29 -10.34
C ASP A 402 2.30 16.82 -9.64
N GLY A 403 2.38 18.05 -9.14
CA GLY A 403 1.38 18.76 -8.33
C GLY A 403 2.01 19.81 -7.42
N THR A 404 1.27 20.29 -6.42
CA THR A 404 1.77 21.26 -5.42
C THR A 404 2.46 20.60 -4.22
N TYR A 405 3.42 21.30 -3.60
CA TYR A 405 4.04 20.91 -2.34
C TYR A 405 3.79 21.95 -1.25
N THR A 406 3.15 21.56 -0.15
CA THR A 406 2.96 22.40 1.04
C THR A 406 3.52 21.73 2.27
N GLN A 407 4.56 22.30 2.87
CA GLN A 407 5.06 21.88 4.18
C GLN A 407 4.42 22.71 5.28
N THR A 408 3.90 22.01 6.30
CA THR A 408 3.34 22.61 7.50
C THR A 408 4.43 22.83 8.56
N ALA A 409 4.11 23.55 9.65
CA ALA A 409 5.08 23.80 10.72
C ALA A 409 5.60 22.54 11.43
N GLY A 410 4.83 21.44 11.40
CA GLY A 410 5.26 20.14 11.93
C GLY A 410 6.04 19.28 10.93
N GLY A 411 6.01 19.64 9.64
CA GLY A 411 6.66 18.87 8.59
C GLY A 411 8.18 19.00 8.60
N LYS A 412 8.83 17.95 8.16
CA LYS A 412 10.27 17.85 7.93
C LYS A 412 10.55 17.41 6.50
N LEU A 413 11.52 18.05 5.87
CA LEU A 413 12.07 17.65 4.58
C LEU A 413 13.54 17.30 4.80
N LYS A 414 13.92 16.08 4.45
CA LYS A 414 15.27 15.54 4.61
C LYS A 414 15.96 15.46 3.25
N PHE A 415 17.25 15.80 3.20
CA PHE A 415 18.10 15.60 2.02
C PHE A 415 19.45 15.02 2.42
N ASP A 416 19.94 14.11 1.61
CA ASP A 416 21.23 13.47 1.77
C ASP A 416 22.22 13.98 0.71
N LEU A 417 23.45 14.31 1.13
CA LEU A 417 24.53 14.82 0.28
C LEU A 417 25.76 13.89 0.35
N GLY A 418 26.09 13.21 -0.75
CA GLY A 418 27.27 12.33 -0.89
C GLY A 418 28.24 12.74 -2.02
N GLY A 419 27.99 13.85 -2.70
CA GLY A 419 28.79 14.36 -3.81
C GLY A 419 28.09 15.56 -4.46
N THR A 420 28.39 15.86 -5.73
CA THR A 420 27.93 17.11 -6.38
C THR A 420 27.01 16.91 -7.58
N LEU A 421 26.72 15.66 -7.96
CA LEU A 421 25.78 15.36 -9.03
C LEU A 421 24.33 15.29 -8.50
N PRO A 422 23.41 16.12 -9.01
CA PRO A 422 22.00 16.08 -8.60
C PRO A 422 21.35 14.74 -8.89
N ALA A 423 20.43 14.32 -8.02
CA ALA A 423 19.64 13.09 -8.15
C ALA A 423 20.49 11.81 -8.31
N THR A 424 21.78 11.88 -7.97
CA THR A 424 22.75 10.80 -8.11
C THR A 424 23.61 10.74 -6.85
N ASP A 425 24.35 11.82 -6.59
CA ASP A 425 25.19 11.94 -5.41
C ASP A 425 24.45 12.65 -4.27
N TYR A 426 23.40 13.42 -4.58
CA TYR A 426 22.56 14.07 -3.60
C TYR A 426 21.09 14.08 -4.02
N ASP A 427 20.23 14.17 -3.02
CA ASP A 427 18.79 14.12 -3.15
C ASP A 427 18.18 15.39 -3.78
N GLN A 428 17.11 15.23 -4.54
CA GLN A 428 16.33 16.37 -5.06
C GLN A 428 14.84 16.15 -4.92
N LEU A 429 14.14 17.24 -4.62
CA LEU A 429 12.70 17.37 -4.75
C LEU A 429 12.38 18.26 -5.96
N LEU A 430 11.79 17.67 -6.99
CA LEU A 430 11.39 18.37 -8.21
C LEU A 430 9.87 18.46 -8.25
N VAL A 431 9.32 19.65 -8.06
CA VAL A 431 7.87 19.91 -8.01
C VAL A 431 7.43 20.62 -9.30
N SER A 432 6.36 20.13 -9.95
CA SER A 432 5.88 20.74 -11.20
C SER A 432 5.14 22.06 -10.98
N GLU A 433 4.58 22.28 -9.79
CA GLU A 433 3.83 23.48 -9.43
C GLU A 433 4.45 24.24 -8.24
N ALA A 434 3.63 24.90 -7.42
CA ALA A 434 4.09 25.77 -6.34
C ALA A 434 4.61 24.97 -5.13
N VAL A 435 5.65 25.52 -4.49
CA VAL A 435 6.27 25.04 -3.26
C VAL A 435 6.05 26.06 -2.15
N SER A 436 5.45 25.64 -1.04
CA SER A 436 5.26 26.43 0.19
C SER A 436 6.02 25.78 1.35
N LEU A 437 7.00 26.49 1.90
CA LEU A 437 7.92 26.00 2.93
C LEU A 437 7.55 26.48 4.35
N ASN A 438 7.73 25.59 5.33
CA ASN A 438 7.58 25.83 6.77
C ASN A 438 8.34 24.72 7.52
N GLY A 439 8.30 24.69 8.85
CA GLY A 439 8.80 23.55 9.62
C GLY A 439 10.32 23.38 9.51
N THR A 440 10.79 22.15 9.34
CA THR A 440 12.23 21.81 9.39
C THR A 440 12.79 21.38 8.04
N LEU A 441 13.98 21.88 7.70
CA LEU A 441 14.88 21.28 6.72
C LEU A 441 16.00 20.54 7.46
N GLU A 442 16.21 19.27 7.14
CA GLU A 442 17.32 18.45 7.62
C GLU A 442 18.22 18.07 6.44
N VAL A 443 19.52 18.32 6.56
CA VAL A 443 20.50 17.93 5.55
C VAL A 443 21.56 17.05 6.20
N LEU A 444 21.83 15.89 5.61
CA LEU A 444 22.85 14.95 6.09
C LEU A 444 24.02 14.88 5.09
N LEU A 445 25.24 14.82 5.62
CA LEU A 445 26.44 14.51 4.83
C LEU A 445 26.73 13.01 4.93
N HIS A 446 26.89 12.36 3.78
CA HIS A 446 27.32 10.97 3.70
C HIS A 446 28.83 10.89 3.52
N SER A 447 29.49 10.13 4.40
CA SER A 447 30.93 9.88 4.32
C SER A 447 31.28 9.11 3.03
N PRO A 448 32.38 9.45 2.32
CA PRO A 448 33.47 10.36 2.72
C PRO A 448 33.37 11.80 2.15
N PHE A 449 32.19 12.25 1.72
CA PHE A 449 32.06 13.54 1.06
C PHE A 449 32.36 14.71 2.01
N MET A 450 33.20 15.63 1.53
CA MET A 450 33.54 16.88 2.22
C MET A 450 33.26 18.04 1.27
N PRO A 451 32.18 18.81 1.48
CA PRO A 451 31.87 19.95 0.64
C PRO A 451 32.97 21.00 0.68
N ILE A 452 33.26 21.63 -0.47
CA ILE A 452 34.25 22.70 -0.61
C ILE A 452 33.60 23.99 -1.11
N VAL A 453 34.29 25.12 -0.94
CA VAL A 453 33.85 26.43 -1.45
C VAL A 453 33.48 26.34 -2.93
N GLY A 454 32.31 26.89 -3.28
CA GLY A 454 31.75 26.88 -4.63
C GLY A 454 30.87 25.66 -4.93
N ASN A 455 30.79 24.65 -4.06
CA ASN A 455 29.78 23.60 -4.20
C ASN A 455 28.38 24.17 -3.96
N ALA A 456 27.48 23.92 -4.91
CA ALA A 456 26.09 24.36 -4.87
C ALA A 456 25.16 23.15 -5.01
N PHE A 457 24.20 23.02 -4.10
CA PHE A 457 23.22 21.93 -4.06
C PHE A 457 21.83 22.51 -4.26
N ASN A 458 21.26 22.34 -5.45
CA ASN A 458 19.86 22.67 -5.70
C ASN A 458 19.01 21.48 -5.23
N ILE A 459 18.45 21.59 -4.03
CA ILE A 459 17.70 20.52 -3.38
C ILE A 459 16.20 20.58 -3.67
N ILE A 460 15.67 21.74 -4.10
CA ILE A 460 14.24 21.96 -4.30
C ILE A 460 14.01 22.80 -5.56
N ASP A 461 13.34 22.23 -6.55
CA ASP A 461 12.82 22.96 -7.71
C ASP A 461 11.29 23.02 -7.67
N GLY A 462 10.73 24.15 -8.09
CA GLY A 462 9.29 24.39 -8.19
C GLY A 462 8.97 25.55 -9.13
N ALA A 463 7.73 25.64 -9.61
CA ALA A 463 7.29 26.77 -10.44
C ALA A 463 7.38 28.12 -9.69
N SER A 464 7.22 28.08 -8.37
CA SER A 464 7.49 29.19 -7.45
C SER A 464 7.79 28.64 -6.06
N ILE A 465 8.73 29.24 -5.35
CA ILE A 465 9.03 28.93 -3.94
C ILE A 465 8.55 30.08 -3.06
N SER A 466 7.86 29.74 -1.98
CA SER A 466 7.35 30.69 -0.99
C SER A 466 7.49 30.14 0.44
N GLY A 467 7.41 31.01 1.43
CA GLY A 467 7.62 30.64 2.83
C GLY A 467 9.10 30.41 3.17
N THR A 468 9.36 30.02 4.42
CA THR A 468 10.71 29.74 4.95
C THR A 468 10.64 28.60 5.95
N PHE A 469 11.72 27.83 6.08
CA PHE A 469 11.83 26.86 7.17
C PHE A 469 11.95 27.60 8.52
N ASN A 470 11.25 27.11 9.54
CA ASN A 470 11.40 27.59 10.93
C ASN A 470 12.71 27.09 11.55
N THR A 471 13.22 25.95 11.09
CA THR A 471 14.43 25.32 11.61
C THR A 471 15.26 24.75 10.47
N LEU A 472 16.55 25.07 10.45
CA LEU A 472 17.53 24.53 9.52
C LEU A 472 18.52 23.66 10.30
N GLN A 473 18.46 22.35 10.08
CA GLN A 473 19.40 21.37 10.62
C GLN A 473 20.42 21.04 9.53
N LEU A 474 21.44 21.89 9.42
CA LEU A 474 22.51 21.72 8.44
C LEU A 474 23.71 21.04 9.08
N PRO A 475 24.44 20.18 8.34
CA PRO A 475 25.59 19.47 8.85
C PRO A 475 26.77 20.44 8.99
N THR A 476 27.65 20.15 9.96
CA THR A 476 28.89 20.91 10.13
C THR A 476 29.80 20.70 8.93
N LEU A 477 30.26 21.81 8.36
CA LEU A 477 31.18 21.80 7.22
C LEU A 477 32.66 21.74 7.69
N PRO A 478 33.61 21.40 6.79
CA PRO A 478 35.03 21.51 7.07
C PRO A 478 35.44 22.91 7.54
N SER A 479 36.49 23.01 8.37
CA SER A 479 37.00 24.30 8.85
C SER A 479 37.34 25.24 7.67
N GLY A 480 36.91 26.50 7.78
CA GLY A 480 37.10 27.52 6.74
C GLY A 480 35.97 27.61 5.72
N THR A 481 34.90 26.83 5.89
CA THR A 481 33.72 26.88 5.02
C THR A 481 32.44 27.11 5.82
N SER A 482 31.45 27.72 5.18
CA SER A 482 30.14 28.00 5.76
C SER A 482 29.01 27.78 4.74
N TRP A 483 27.78 27.61 5.24
CA TRP A 483 26.59 27.51 4.41
C TRP A 483 26.04 28.90 4.08
N ASN A 484 25.95 29.23 2.80
CA ASN A 484 25.17 30.35 2.29
C ASN A 484 23.77 29.89 1.89
N LYS A 485 22.75 30.56 2.46
CA LYS A 485 21.32 30.25 2.34
C LYS A 485 20.55 31.28 1.52
N SER A 486 21.21 32.31 0.99
CA SER A 486 20.56 33.42 0.26
C SER A 486 19.71 32.96 -0.93
N GLN A 487 20.09 31.83 -1.53
CA GLN A 487 19.42 31.23 -2.69
C GLN A 487 18.42 30.11 -2.33
N LEU A 488 18.35 29.69 -1.06
CA LEU A 488 17.51 28.56 -0.63
C LEU A 488 16.02 28.82 -0.91
N TYR A 489 15.56 30.04 -0.69
CA TYR A 489 14.13 30.41 -0.82
C TYR A 489 13.78 31.03 -2.16
N THR A 490 14.73 31.14 -3.09
CA THR A 490 14.51 31.67 -4.44
C THR A 490 14.72 30.60 -5.50
N THR A 491 15.80 29.84 -5.40
CA THR A 491 16.17 28.80 -6.37
C THR A 491 16.40 27.43 -5.73
N GLY A 492 16.09 27.25 -4.43
CA GLY A 492 16.31 25.98 -3.74
C GLY A 492 17.77 25.62 -3.48
N THR A 493 18.70 26.55 -3.65
CA THR A 493 20.14 26.27 -3.63
C THR A 493 20.78 26.54 -2.27
N LEU A 494 21.51 25.55 -1.75
CA LEU A 494 22.49 25.71 -0.68
C LEU A 494 23.89 25.83 -1.29
N LEU A 495 24.60 26.92 -0.99
CA LEU A 495 25.97 27.15 -1.47
C LEU A 495 26.95 26.99 -0.31
N VAL A 496 28.10 26.37 -0.58
CA VAL A 496 29.25 26.37 0.34
C VAL A 496 30.13 27.56 0.00
N THR A 497 30.32 28.46 0.97
CA THR A 497 31.21 29.62 0.83
C THR A 497 32.30 29.62 1.90
N ILE A 498 33.16 30.63 1.90
CA ILE A 498 34.20 30.86 2.89
C ILE A 498 33.53 31.16 4.24
N ALA A 499 34.07 30.66 5.34
CA ALA A 499 33.59 31.09 6.66
C ALA A 499 33.87 32.58 6.87
N GLY A 500 32.87 33.36 7.26
CA GLY A 500 32.99 34.82 7.43
C GLY A 500 32.59 35.65 6.20
N ASP A 501 32.39 35.03 5.03
CA ASP A 501 31.80 35.65 3.83
C ASP A 501 30.27 35.64 3.96
N PHE A 502 29.74 36.72 4.52
CA PHE A 502 28.33 36.86 4.86
C PHE A 502 27.51 37.47 3.73
N ASP A 503 28.09 38.33 2.89
CA ASP A 503 27.38 38.91 1.75
C ASP A 503 27.50 38.06 0.46
N ALA A 504 28.33 37.02 0.51
CA ALA A 504 28.52 36.01 -0.51
C ALA A 504 29.08 36.54 -1.82
N ASP A 505 29.88 37.58 -1.78
CA ASP A 505 30.59 38.10 -2.94
C ASP A 505 31.89 37.33 -3.26
N GLY A 506 32.28 36.41 -2.36
CA GLY A 506 33.38 35.48 -2.53
C GLY A 506 34.69 35.90 -1.89
N ASP A 507 34.70 37.00 -1.13
CA ASP A 507 35.79 37.36 -0.22
C ASP A 507 35.32 37.57 1.24
N VAL A 508 36.26 37.83 2.15
CA VAL A 508 35.96 38.11 3.57
C VAL A 508 36.56 39.45 3.94
N ASP A 509 35.76 40.50 3.95
CA ASP A 509 36.23 41.87 4.02
C ASP A 509 35.39 42.79 4.94
N GLY A 510 35.49 44.10 4.76
CA GLY A 510 34.72 45.07 5.57
C GLY A 510 33.21 45.05 5.30
N GLY A 511 32.78 44.61 4.12
CA GLY A 511 31.39 44.40 3.72
C GLY A 511 30.72 43.34 4.57
N ASP A 512 31.37 42.20 4.75
CA ASP A 512 30.89 41.13 5.62
C ASP A 512 30.76 41.58 7.06
N PHE A 513 31.79 42.27 7.57
CA PHE A 513 31.76 42.79 8.93
C PHE A 513 30.55 43.70 9.15
N LEU A 514 30.27 44.58 8.19
CA LEU A 514 29.12 45.46 8.23
C LEU A 514 27.81 44.66 8.21
N LEU A 515 27.73 43.60 7.40
CA LEU A 515 26.56 42.74 7.35
C LEU A 515 26.33 42.02 8.69
N TRP A 516 27.37 41.47 9.32
CA TRP A 516 27.30 40.92 10.68
C TRP A 516 26.84 41.96 11.70
N GLN A 517 27.39 43.18 11.67
CA GLN A 517 26.98 44.28 12.55
C GLN A 517 25.52 44.69 12.39
N SER A 518 24.95 44.49 11.19
CA SER A 518 23.55 44.76 10.90
C SER A 518 22.62 43.58 11.24
N GLY A 519 23.18 42.43 11.64
CA GLY A 519 22.44 41.21 11.94
C GLY A 519 22.11 40.37 10.71
N GLY A 520 22.79 40.59 9.59
CA GLY A 520 22.59 39.86 8.33
C GLY A 520 23.45 38.60 8.18
N SER A 521 24.27 38.24 9.18
CA SER A 521 25.05 37.01 9.19
C SER A 521 24.19 35.77 9.51
N LEU A 522 24.78 34.57 9.37
CA LEU A 522 24.10 33.29 9.55
C LEU A 522 23.44 33.12 10.93
N ASN A 523 24.14 33.56 11.97
CA ASN A 523 23.71 33.62 13.36
C ASN A 523 23.84 35.09 13.81
N PRO A 524 22.79 35.91 13.65
CA PRO A 524 22.85 37.36 13.85
C PRO A 524 23.50 37.74 15.19
N PHE A 525 24.48 38.63 15.13
CA PHE A 525 25.23 39.16 16.28
C PHE A 525 26.00 38.10 17.11
N SER A 526 26.13 36.88 16.61
CA SER A 526 26.82 35.83 17.35
C SER A 526 28.33 36.08 17.41
N ALA A 527 28.94 35.67 18.53
CA ALA A 527 30.39 35.70 18.68
C ALA A 527 31.09 34.66 17.78
N SER A 528 30.39 33.59 17.39
CA SER A 528 30.90 32.59 16.45
C SER A 528 31.09 33.19 15.06
N ASP A 529 30.07 33.87 14.53
CA ASP A 529 30.16 34.51 13.21
C ASP A 529 31.26 35.59 13.22
N LEU A 530 31.35 36.39 14.28
CA LEU A 530 32.44 37.36 14.42
C LEU A 530 33.82 36.69 14.39
N ALA A 531 33.98 35.55 15.08
CA ALA A 531 35.23 34.82 15.09
C ALA A 531 35.57 34.24 13.71
N ASP A 532 34.57 33.75 12.97
CA ASP A 532 34.76 33.30 11.58
C ASP A 532 35.26 34.44 10.71
N TRP A 533 34.59 35.60 10.74
CA TRP A 533 35.06 36.79 10.04
C TRP A 533 36.51 37.17 10.43
N GLN A 534 36.84 37.20 11.72
CA GLN A 534 38.20 37.53 12.19
C GLN A 534 39.26 36.54 11.73
N ASN A 535 38.93 35.25 11.75
CA ASN A 535 39.86 34.17 11.40
C ASN A 535 40.14 34.11 9.90
N TYR A 536 39.17 34.51 9.08
CA TYR A 536 39.24 34.39 7.63
C TYR A 536 39.28 35.75 6.90
N TYR A 537 39.41 36.87 7.61
CA TYR A 537 39.56 38.19 7.00
C TYR A 537 40.70 38.23 5.96
N GLY A 538 40.39 38.72 4.76
CA GLY A 538 41.29 38.74 3.61
C GLY A 538 41.38 37.41 2.85
N ALA A 539 40.54 36.42 3.17
CA ALA A 539 40.34 35.23 2.35
C ALA A 539 39.49 35.55 1.11
N GLY A 540 39.63 34.75 0.07
CA GLY A 540 39.00 34.98 -1.23
C GLY A 540 39.81 35.93 -2.14
N PRO A 541 39.54 35.94 -3.45
CA PRO A 541 40.11 36.95 -4.33
C PRO A 541 39.46 38.29 -3.98
N LEU A 542 40.19 39.22 -3.36
CA LEU A 542 39.71 40.59 -3.08
C LEU A 542 39.12 41.19 -4.37
N VAL A 543 37.79 41.16 -4.51
CA VAL A 543 37.13 41.72 -5.67
C VAL A 543 37.01 43.20 -5.36
N ALA A 544 37.94 44.01 -5.87
CA ALA A 544 37.83 45.45 -5.75
C ALA A 544 36.50 45.90 -6.37
N GLY A 545 35.48 46.11 -5.52
CA GLY A 545 34.19 46.62 -5.92
C GLY A 545 34.37 48.00 -6.53
N SER A 546 34.49 48.10 -7.85
CA SER A 546 34.41 49.38 -8.53
C SER A 546 32.93 49.78 -8.61
N ALA A 547 32.35 50.13 -7.46
CA ALA A 547 31.18 51.01 -7.50
C ALA A 547 31.66 52.29 -8.19
N ALA A 548 31.22 52.51 -9.43
CA ALA A 548 31.43 53.80 -10.08
C ALA A 548 30.82 54.84 -9.15
N VAL A 549 31.67 55.60 -8.45
CA VAL A 549 31.26 56.78 -7.71
C VAL A 549 30.50 57.62 -8.72
N PRO A 550 29.24 58.01 -8.47
CA PRO A 550 28.53 58.90 -9.38
C PRO A 550 29.34 60.19 -9.50
N GLU A 551 30.12 60.32 -10.56
CA GLU A 551 30.78 61.58 -10.86
C GLU A 551 29.66 62.58 -11.09
N SER A 552 29.74 63.74 -10.42
CA SER A 552 28.85 64.85 -10.73
C SER A 552 29.00 65.11 -12.22
N SER A 553 27.94 64.90 -13.00
CA SER A 553 27.99 65.04 -14.44
C SER A 553 28.66 66.37 -14.77
N THR A 554 29.51 66.35 -15.79
CA THR A 554 30.34 67.49 -16.23
C THR A 554 29.53 68.77 -16.48
N GLU A 555 28.19 68.65 -16.53
CA GLU A 555 27.20 69.72 -16.55
C GLU A 555 27.18 70.62 -15.30
N VAL A 556 27.42 70.08 -14.09
CA VAL A 556 27.42 70.88 -12.84
C VAL A 556 28.67 71.77 -12.75
N LEU A 557 29.81 71.28 -13.24
CA LEU A 557 31.06 72.06 -13.33
C LEU A 557 31.02 73.12 -14.45
N LEU A 558 30.35 72.83 -15.58
CA LEU A 558 30.12 73.85 -16.63
C LEU A 558 29.14 74.94 -16.18
N ALA A 559 28.10 74.60 -15.39
CA ALA A 559 27.15 75.58 -14.88
C ALA A 559 27.80 76.59 -13.92
N LEU A 560 28.76 76.14 -13.09
CA LEU A 560 29.52 77.02 -12.19
C LEU A 560 30.56 77.89 -12.94
N ALA A 561 31.15 77.41 -14.03
CA ALA A 561 32.07 78.19 -14.86
C ALA A 561 31.35 79.26 -15.72
N ALA A 562 30.12 78.99 -16.16
CA ALA A 562 29.31 79.94 -16.92
C ALA A 562 28.80 81.13 -16.08
N MET A 563 28.55 80.94 -14.77
CA MET A 563 28.15 82.04 -13.88
C MET A 563 29.30 83.01 -13.53
N GLY A 564 30.57 82.59 -13.68
CA GLY A 564 31.74 83.43 -13.45
C GLY A 564 32.11 84.37 -14.60
N SER A 565 31.59 84.13 -15.81
CA SER A 565 32.04 84.80 -17.04
C SER A 565 31.11 85.94 -17.53
N GLY A 566 29.96 86.15 -16.88
CA GLY A 566 28.96 87.15 -17.27
C GLY A 566 29.22 88.59 -16.80
N CYS A 567 30.26 88.82 -15.99
CA CYS A 567 30.50 90.10 -15.32
C CYS A 567 31.76 90.84 -15.80
N THR A 568 32.05 90.93 -17.11
CA THR A 568 32.93 92.02 -17.59
C THR A 568 32.60 92.52 -19.01
N ARG A 569 32.52 93.86 -19.12
CA ARG A 569 32.54 94.73 -20.32
C ARG A 569 31.24 94.88 -21.14
N ARG A 570 30.80 96.09 -21.48
CA ARG A 570 31.20 97.47 -21.13
C ARG A 570 30.12 98.40 -21.68
N ARG A 571 29.64 99.35 -20.87
CA ARG A 571 28.92 100.55 -21.33
C ARG A 571 29.81 101.34 -22.30
N ARG A 572 29.23 101.78 -23.42
CA ARG A 572 29.63 102.99 -24.17
C ARG A 572 28.36 103.62 -24.77
N ASN A 573 28.07 104.86 -24.37
CA ASN A 573 27.70 105.97 -25.28
C ASN A 573 27.51 107.30 -24.54
N ALA A 574 27.75 108.38 -25.31
CA ALA A 574 27.77 109.83 -25.04
C ALA A 574 29.04 110.36 -24.34
N GLN A 575 29.78 111.35 -24.87
CA GLN A 575 29.47 112.38 -25.88
C GLN A 575 30.38 112.32 -27.11
#